data_AF-A0A2E9D086-F1
#
_entry.id   AF-A0A2E9D086-F1
#
_cell.length_a   1.000
_cell.length_b   1.000
_cell.length_c   1.000
_cell.angle_alpha   90.00
_cell.angle_beta   90.00
_cell.angle_gamma   90.00
#
_symmetry.space_group_name_H-M   'P 1'
#
loop_
_entity.id
_entity.type
_entity.pdbx_description
1 polymer ?
#
loop_
_entity_poly.entity_id
_entity_poly.type
_entity_poly.pdbx_seq_one_letter_code
_entity_poly.pdbx_strand_id
1 'polypeptide(L)'
;MNRVKQMGIGFLAVLLSMGLVSAGAEEKKHKQIGQYSGFEGNEEVLGAAVAAAIRETGTADDPRYVLEDQELQIGLAVSKMIKTFNSSSAYQHEMNDALVKMTLEYIQFAKNQDRMEAIARQDAMTQFPMLTRVAKMIDETGNAELGLLAITDQTACFFQLAGQVQRAPGMITYRAPYGHVLTQTRRMGMHDLTEQEIHDRWTKPHIEVWSDVLGIDIQITDWQEDGMITISIPEIAEAVAKNVIH
;
A
#
# COMPACT_ATOMS: atom_id res chain seq x y z
N MET A 1 0.97 -7.39 -69.84
CA MET A 1 1.58 -6.20 -70.48
C MET A 1 0.48 -5.20 -70.81
N ASN A 2 0.53 -4.03 -70.16
CA ASN A 2 -0.05 -2.73 -70.53
C ASN A 2 -1.53 -2.66 -70.97
N ARG A 3 -2.35 -1.92 -70.22
CA ARG A 3 -2.43 -0.44 -70.33
C ARG A 3 -3.20 0.18 -69.16
N VAL A 4 -2.51 1.04 -68.42
CA VAL A 4 -3.09 2.11 -67.60
C VAL A 4 -3.22 3.35 -68.48
N LYS A 5 -4.33 4.09 -68.32
CA LYS A 5 -4.47 5.57 -68.27
C LYS A 5 -5.82 6.02 -68.86
N GLN A 6 -6.69 6.64 -68.05
CA GLN A 6 -6.84 8.10 -68.03
C GLN A 6 -7.85 8.57 -66.97
N MET A 7 -7.45 9.64 -66.27
CA MET A 7 -8.19 10.47 -65.33
C MET A 7 -9.37 11.20 -65.98
N GLY A 8 -10.43 11.42 -65.20
CA GLY A 8 -11.44 12.44 -65.43
C GLY A 8 -11.89 13.03 -64.10
N ILE A 9 -11.58 14.31 -63.90
CA ILE A 9 -11.91 15.14 -62.74
C ILE A 9 -13.42 15.46 -62.75
N GLY A 10 -14.06 15.42 -61.57
CA GLY A 10 -15.43 15.87 -61.37
C GLY A 10 -15.70 16.27 -59.93
N PHE A 11 -15.31 17.48 -59.56
CA PHE A 11 -15.74 18.15 -58.33
C PHE A 11 -17.07 18.86 -58.64
N LEU A 12 -18.16 18.49 -57.97
CA LEU A 12 -19.31 19.39 -57.80
C LEU A 12 -20.00 19.09 -56.47
N ALA A 13 -20.09 20.15 -55.68
CA ALA A 13 -20.66 20.19 -54.34
C ALA A 13 -22.20 20.35 -54.38
N VAL A 14 -22.76 20.38 -53.17
CA VAL A 14 -24.06 20.97 -52.75
C VAL A 14 -25.21 19.97 -52.60
N LEU A 15 -25.48 19.54 -51.35
CA LEU A 15 -26.63 20.07 -50.59
C LEU A 15 -26.56 19.68 -49.11
N LEU A 16 -26.48 20.74 -48.28
CA LEU A 16 -26.88 20.78 -46.88
C LEU A 16 -28.34 20.31 -46.74
N SER A 17 -28.61 19.44 -45.78
CA SER A 17 -29.86 19.49 -45.00
C SER A 17 -29.49 19.46 -43.52
N MET A 18 -29.34 20.67 -42.96
CA MET A 18 -29.40 20.92 -41.53
C MET A 18 -30.83 20.83 -41.02
N GLY A 19 -30.96 20.33 -39.80
CA GLY A 19 -32.05 20.62 -38.87
C GLY A 19 -32.94 19.41 -38.58
N LEU A 20 -33.28 19.08 -37.34
CA LEU A 20 -33.00 19.63 -36.01
C LEU A 20 -33.77 18.71 -35.02
N VAL A 21 -33.38 18.70 -33.74
CA VAL A 21 -34.06 18.03 -32.59
C VAL A 21 -33.77 16.52 -32.49
N SER A 22 -33.07 15.99 -31.49
CA SER A 22 -33.17 16.30 -30.06
C SER A 22 -31.86 16.72 -29.40
N ALA A 23 -31.78 18.00 -29.04
CA ALA A 23 -31.15 18.38 -27.78
C ALA A 23 -32.09 17.90 -26.67
N GLY A 24 -31.65 16.92 -25.86
CA GLY A 24 -32.50 16.37 -24.80
C GLY A 24 -32.33 14.86 -24.58
N ALA A 25 -31.09 14.38 -24.57
CA ALA A 25 -30.75 13.09 -23.96
C ALA A 25 -29.28 13.13 -23.56
N GLU A 26 -28.93 14.00 -22.61
CA GLU A 26 -27.87 13.62 -21.67
C GLU A 26 -28.44 12.45 -20.87
N GLU A 27 -28.27 11.27 -21.46
CA GLU A 27 -28.48 10.02 -20.79
C GLU A 27 -27.62 10.07 -19.53
N LYS A 28 -28.25 10.21 -18.37
CA LYS A 28 -27.62 9.92 -17.07
C LYS A 28 -27.16 8.47 -17.14
N LYS A 29 -25.99 8.22 -17.74
CA LYS A 29 -25.25 6.98 -17.54
C LYS A 29 -25.15 6.86 -16.04
N HIS A 30 -25.87 5.89 -15.47
CA HIS A 30 -25.77 5.55 -14.07
C HIS A 30 -24.30 5.35 -13.78
N LYS A 31 -23.66 6.36 -13.17
CA LYS A 31 -22.26 6.30 -12.74
C LYS A 31 -22.16 5.06 -11.87
N GLN A 32 -21.40 4.06 -12.32
CA GLN A 32 -21.32 2.78 -11.63
C GLN A 32 -20.71 3.02 -10.25
N ILE A 33 -21.35 2.46 -9.21
CA ILE A 33 -20.86 2.52 -7.83
C ILE A 33 -19.42 1.96 -7.82
N GLY A 34 -18.50 2.69 -7.19
CA GLY A 34 -17.06 2.36 -7.13
C GLY A 34 -16.18 3.01 -8.21
N GLN A 35 -16.74 3.59 -9.28
CA GLN A 35 -15.96 4.34 -10.28
C GLN A 35 -15.84 5.84 -9.97
N TYR A 36 -16.72 6.37 -9.13
CA TYR A 36 -16.81 7.79 -8.79
C TYR A 36 -16.93 7.97 -7.28
N SER A 37 -16.34 9.04 -6.75
CA SER A 37 -16.52 9.45 -5.35
C SER A 37 -17.72 10.39 -5.20
N GLY A 38 -18.14 11.05 -6.29
CA GLY A 38 -19.14 12.12 -6.25
C GLY A 38 -18.53 13.50 -5.96
N PHE A 39 -17.23 13.57 -5.71
CA PHE A 39 -16.48 14.80 -5.42
C PHE A 39 -15.54 15.20 -6.56
N GLU A 40 -15.70 14.63 -7.75
CA GLU A 40 -14.87 14.99 -8.90
C GLU A 40 -14.91 16.50 -9.17
N GLY A 41 -13.75 17.16 -9.14
CA GLY A 41 -13.60 18.61 -9.32
C GLY A 41 -13.89 19.43 -8.05
N ASN A 42 -14.20 18.78 -6.92
CA ASN A 42 -14.47 19.40 -5.63
C ASN A 42 -13.58 18.81 -4.53
N GLU A 43 -12.46 18.19 -4.88
CA GLU A 43 -11.58 17.50 -3.94
C GLU A 43 -11.00 18.46 -2.90
N GLU A 44 -10.61 19.67 -3.27
CA GLU A 44 -10.09 20.67 -2.33
C GLU A 44 -11.13 21.03 -1.24
N VAL A 45 -12.40 21.18 -1.61
CA VAL A 45 -13.50 21.44 -0.66
C VAL A 45 -13.72 20.24 0.27
N LEU A 46 -13.69 19.02 -0.28
CA LEU A 46 -13.78 17.79 0.52
C LEU A 46 -12.62 17.70 1.53
N GLY A 47 -11.41 18.01 1.09
CA GLY A 47 -10.24 17.98 1.94
C GLY A 47 -10.26 19.01 3.05
N ALA A 48 -10.69 20.25 2.75
CA ALA A 48 -10.89 21.28 3.76
C ALA A 48 -11.90 20.86 4.84
N ALA A 49 -13.01 20.21 4.43
CA ALA A 49 -14.01 19.70 5.36
C ALA A 49 -13.45 18.58 6.26
N VAL A 50 -12.65 17.67 5.68
CA VAL A 50 -12.01 16.59 6.45
C VAL A 50 -10.95 17.14 7.41
N ALA A 51 -10.11 18.08 6.97
CA ALA A 51 -9.15 18.75 7.83
C ALA A 51 -9.83 19.48 9.00
N ALA A 52 -10.98 20.13 8.76
CA ALA A 52 -11.77 20.74 9.82
C ALA A 52 -12.29 19.71 10.83
N ALA A 53 -12.81 18.57 10.37
CA ALA A 53 -13.27 17.50 11.25
C ALA A 53 -12.13 16.87 12.07
N ILE A 54 -10.93 16.71 11.47
CA ILE A 54 -9.74 16.23 12.18
C ILE A 54 -9.34 17.20 13.30
N ARG A 55 -9.34 18.51 13.04
CA ARG A 55 -9.05 19.53 14.06
C ARG A 55 -10.08 19.56 15.18
N GLU A 56 -11.37 19.39 14.85
CA GLU A 56 -12.45 19.38 15.84
C GLU A 56 -12.39 18.16 16.77
N THR A 57 -12.01 17.00 16.23
CA THR A 57 -11.96 15.72 16.98
C THR A 57 -10.61 15.43 17.62
N GLY A 58 -9.55 16.03 17.10
CA GLY A 58 -8.19 15.89 17.61
C GLY A 58 -7.91 16.75 18.85
N THR A 59 -6.69 16.62 19.38
CA THR A 59 -6.19 17.50 20.43
C THR A 59 -5.85 18.86 19.81
N ALA A 60 -6.44 19.93 20.35
CA ALA A 60 -6.10 21.30 19.93
C ALA A 60 -4.58 21.53 20.04
N ASP A 61 -4.01 22.22 19.05
CA ASP A 61 -2.60 22.60 18.95
C ASP A 61 -1.58 21.44 18.79
N ASP A 62 -2.02 20.20 18.58
CA ASP A 62 -1.10 19.10 18.23
C ASP A 62 -0.68 19.21 16.76
N PRO A 63 0.62 19.36 16.45
CA PRO A 63 1.12 19.57 15.10
C PRO A 63 0.80 18.40 14.15
N ARG A 64 0.45 17.21 14.66
CA ARG A 64 0.03 16.07 13.85
C ARG A 64 -1.34 16.27 13.18
N TYR A 65 -2.15 17.19 13.69
CA TYR A 65 -3.49 17.49 13.18
C TYR A 65 -3.54 18.82 12.41
N VAL A 66 -2.39 19.45 12.21
CA VAL A 66 -2.20 20.68 11.43
C VAL A 66 -1.98 20.26 9.97
N LEU A 67 -3.02 20.40 9.17
CA LEU A 67 -3.10 19.92 7.78
C LEU A 67 -3.31 21.05 6.77
N GLU A 68 -2.92 22.27 7.14
CA GLU A 68 -2.99 23.42 6.23
C GLU A 68 -2.18 23.17 4.95
N ASP A 69 -2.69 23.69 3.84
CA ASP A 69 -2.11 23.58 2.49
C ASP A 69 -2.05 22.14 1.95
N GLN A 70 -2.71 21.18 2.60
CA GLN A 70 -2.86 19.79 2.16
C GLN A 70 -4.29 19.42 1.74
N GLU A 71 -5.19 20.40 1.63
CA GLU A 71 -6.61 20.19 1.40
C GLU A 71 -6.84 19.38 0.12
N LEU A 72 -6.21 19.74 -1.00
CA LEU A 72 -6.35 19.00 -2.24
C LEU A 72 -5.90 17.53 -2.11
N GLN A 73 -4.78 17.29 -1.43
CA GLN A 73 -4.19 15.96 -1.24
C GLN A 73 -5.09 15.08 -0.36
N ILE A 74 -5.63 15.65 0.72
CA ILE A 74 -6.60 14.99 1.59
C ILE A 74 -7.86 14.66 0.81
N GLY A 75 -8.40 15.62 0.06
CA GLY A 75 -9.57 15.43 -0.78
C GLY A 75 -9.42 14.32 -1.81
N LEU A 76 -8.26 14.25 -2.47
CA LEU A 76 -7.92 13.18 -3.41
C LEU A 76 -7.78 11.83 -2.70
N ALA A 77 -7.17 11.79 -1.51
CA ALA A 77 -7.03 10.57 -0.72
C ALA A 77 -8.39 10.03 -0.26
N VAL A 78 -9.25 10.89 0.27
CA VAL A 78 -10.61 10.55 0.72
C VAL A 78 -11.48 10.14 -0.48
N SER A 79 -11.35 10.82 -1.62
CA SER A 79 -12.02 10.41 -2.86
C SER A 79 -11.61 9.02 -3.33
N LYS A 80 -10.31 8.68 -3.25
CA LYS A 80 -9.83 7.32 -3.53
C LYS A 80 -10.42 6.32 -2.54
N MET A 81 -10.42 6.65 -1.24
CA MET A 81 -11.03 5.80 -0.21
C MET A 81 -12.50 5.49 -0.49
N ILE A 82 -13.31 6.50 -0.84
CA ILE A 82 -14.72 6.32 -1.20
C ILE A 82 -14.85 5.40 -2.41
N LYS A 83 -14.04 5.59 -3.46
CA LYS A 83 -14.04 4.74 -4.67
C LYS A 83 -13.70 3.30 -4.33
N THR A 84 -12.66 3.08 -3.53
CA THR A 84 -12.22 1.76 -3.08
C THR A 84 -13.30 1.05 -2.28
N PHE A 85 -13.84 1.69 -1.24
CA PHE A 85 -14.81 1.04 -0.35
C PHE A 85 -16.19 0.84 -0.98
N ASN A 86 -16.58 1.70 -1.92
CA ASN A 86 -17.81 1.51 -2.68
C ASN A 86 -17.67 0.46 -3.80
N SER A 87 -16.46 0.07 -4.16
CA SER A 87 -16.25 -1.02 -5.12
C SER A 87 -16.38 -2.38 -4.42
N SER A 88 -17.49 -3.07 -4.65
CA SER A 88 -17.77 -4.38 -4.07
C SER A 88 -18.17 -5.45 -5.09
N SER A 89 -18.08 -5.13 -6.39
CA SER A 89 -18.60 -5.98 -7.47
C SER A 89 -17.95 -7.36 -7.60
N ALA A 90 -16.71 -7.53 -7.13
CA ALA A 90 -16.01 -8.82 -7.08
C ALA A 90 -15.79 -9.28 -5.63
N TYR A 91 -15.24 -8.40 -4.80
CA TYR A 91 -15.09 -8.56 -3.36
C TYR A 91 -14.91 -7.17 -2.74
N GLN A 92 -14.99 -7.07 -1.42
CA GLN A 92 -14.75 -5.81 -0.71
C GLN A 92 -13.27 -5.44 -0.80
N HIS A 93 -12.91 -4.33 -1.45
CA HIS A 93 -11.50 -3.92 -1.52
C HIS A 93 -11.02 -3.25 -0.23
N GLU A 94 -9.74 -3.47 0.11
CA GLU A 94 -9.01 -2.70 1.11
C GLU A 94 -8.14 -1.61 0.45
N MET A 95 -7.71 -0.61 1.23
CA MET A 95 -6.97 0.54 0.71
C MET A 95 -5.61 0.18 0.09
N ASN A 96 -5.01 -0.91 0.55
CA ASN A 96 -3.71 -1.40 0.13
C ASN A 96 -3.80 -2.52 -0.93
N ASP A 97 -4.99 -2.91 -1.37
CA ASP A 97 -5.21 -4.06 -2.27
C ASP A 97 -4.29 -4.05 -3.50
N ALA A 98 -4.14 -2.90 -4.15
CA ALA A 98 -3.32 -2.77 -5.35
C ALA A 98 -1.83 -3.01 -5.06
N LEU A 99 -1.34 -2.48 -3.93
CA LEU A 99 0.03 -2.68 -3.48
C LEU A 99 0.25 -4.14 -3.10
N VAL A 100 -0.65 -4.72 -2.29
CA VAL A 100 -0.60 -6.12 -1.87
C VAL A 100 -0.61 -7.06 -3.09
N LYS A 101 -1.46 -6.81 -4.09
CA LYS A 101 -1.49 -7.62 -5.33
C LYS A 101 -0.17 -7.59 -6.06
N MET A 102 0.40 -6.42 -6.30
CA MET A 102 1.69 -6.29 -6.97
C MET A 102 2.80 -7.01 -6.18
N THR A 103 2.79 -6.90 -4.85
CA THR A 103 3.73 -7.64 -4.00
C THR A 103 3.53 -9.15 -4.10
N LEU A 104 2.29 -9.64 -4.06
CA LEU A 104 1.98 -11.07 -4.21
C LEU A 104 2.37 -11.61 -5.59
N GLU A 105 2.17 -10.84 -6.66
CA GLU A 105 2.61 -11.20 -8.01
C GLU A 105 4.14 -11.37 -8.06
N TYR A 106 4.88 -10.46 -7.43
CA TYR A 106 6.33 -10.55 -7.35
C TYR A 106 6.79 -11.77 -6.53
N ILE A 107 6.17 -12.02 -5.38
CA ILE A 107 6.48 -13.19 -4.55
C ILE A 107 6.12 -14.49 -5.27
N GLN A 108 4.98 -14.55 -5.97
CA GLN A 108 4.58 -15.70 -6.75
C GLN A 108 5.55 -15.94 -7.90
N PHE A 109 6.03 -14.89 -8.57
CA PHE A 109 7.10 -15.03 -9.55
C PHE A 109 8.35 -15.64 -8.93
N ALA A 110 8.79 -15.16 -7.77
CA ALA A 110 9.94 -15.73 -7.05
C ALA A 110 9.71 -17.20 -6.66
N LYS A 111 8.50 -17.57 -6.24
CA LYS A 111 8.08 -18.96 -5.98
C LYS A 111 8.16 -19.83 -7.22
N ASN A 112 7.65 -19.35 -8.35
CA ASN A 112 7.65 -20.09 -9.61
C ASN A 112 9.07 -20.37 -10.14
N GLN A 113 10.06 -19.59 -9.69
CA GLN A 113 11.48 -19.80 -9.99
C GLN A 113 12.23 -20.59 -8.92
N ASP A 114 11.54 -21.05 -7.86
CA ASP A 114 12.12 -21.67 -6.66
C ASP A 114 13.22 -20.82 -6.01
N ARG A 115 12.99 -19.50 -5.95
CA ARG A 115 13.98 -18.51 -5.51
C ARG A 115 13.44 -17.51 -4.48
N MET A 116 12.34 -17.83 -3.79
CA MET A 116 11.72 -16.93 -2.81
C MET A 116 12.72 -16.36 -1.81
N GLU A 117 13.45 -17.21 -1.10
CA GLU A 117 14.41 -16.74 -0.08
C GLU A 117 15.57 -15.95 -0.67
N ALA A 118 16.14 -16.42 -1.78
CA ALA A 118 17.25 -15.74 -2.44
C ALA A 118 16.85 -14.34 -2.93
N ILE A 119 15.65 -14.21 -3.49
CA ILE A 119 15.10 -12.94 -3.96
C ILE A 119 14.72 -12.06 -2.76
N ALA A 120 14.11 -12.61 -1.71
CA ALA A 120 13.78 -11.87 -0.49
C ALA A 120 15.02 -11.24 0.17
N ARG A 121 16.11 -12.00 0.30
CA ARG A 121 17.37 -11.47 0.85
C ARG A 121 17.95 -10.36 -0.03
N GLN A 122 17.89 -10.52 -1.35
CA GLN A 122 18.34 -9.49 -2.28
C GLN A 122 17.44 -8.24 -2.25
N ASP A 123 16.13 -8.42 -2.12
CA ASP A 123 15.15 -7.34 -1.99
C ASP A 123 15.38 -6.55 -0.69
N ALA A 124 15.60 -7.25 0.43
CA ALA A 124 15.98 -6.65 1.70
C ALA A 124 17.23 -5.77 1.61
N MET A 125 18.23 -6.20 0.82
CA MET A 125 19.46 -5.44 0.57
C MET A 125 19.26 -4.15 -0.22
N THR A 126 18.12 -3.94 -0.88
CA THR A 126 17.83 -2.65 -1.54
C THR A 126 17.74 -1.50 -0.54
N GLN A 127 17.47 -1.81 0.74
CA GLN A 127 17.42 -0.84 1.83
C GLN A 127 18.78 -0.57 2.47
N PHE A 128 19.83 -1.28 2.05
CA PHE A 128 21.16 -1.23 2.64
C PHE A 128 21.72 0.19 2.88
N PRO A 129 21.63 1.16 1.94
CA PRO A 129 22.16 2.50 2.16
C PRO A 129 21.47 3.26 3.30
N MET A 130 20.19 2.99 3.54
CA MET A 130 19.42 3.61 4.62
C MET A 130 19.73 2.90 5.94
N LEU A 131 19.68 1.57 5.96
CA LEU A 131 19.95 0.78 7.17
C LEU A 131 21.39 0.95 7.68
N THR A 132 22.38 1.08 6.79
CA THR A 132 23.78 1.35 7.21
C THR A 132 23.92 2.68 7.95
N ARG A 133 23.13 3.71 7.58
CA ARG A 133 23.12 4.98 8.31
C ARG A 133 22.51 4.80 9.70
N VAL A 134 21.46 3.99 9.81
CA VAL A 134 20.82 3.68 11.08
C VAL A 134 21.75 2.86 11.97
N ALA A 135 22.43 1.85 11.43
CA ALA A 135 23.45 1.06 12.14
C ALA A 135 24.49 1.97 12.78
N LYS A 136 25.03 2.93 12.02
CA LYS A 136 25.97 3.92 12.55
C LYS A 136 25.38 4.76 13.70
N MET A 137 24.11 5.18 13.59
CA MET A 137 23.45 5.92 14.67
C MET A 137 23.23 5.05 15.92
N ILE A 138 22.94 3.75 15.74
CA ILE A 138 22.85 2.79 16.85
C ILE A 138 24.21 2.68 17.54
N ASP A 139 25.30 2.49 16.79
CA ASP A 139 26.67 2.40 17.34
C ASP A 139 27.07 3.65 18.13
N GLU A 140 26.70 4.84 17.63
CA GLU A 140 27.05 6.12 18.28
C GLU A 140 26.22 6.40 19.54
N THR A 141 24.98 5.94 19.60
CA THR A 141 24.03 6.29 20.68
C THR A 141 23.73 5.16 21.66
N GLY A 142 24.01 3.91 21.28
CA GLY A 142 23.56 2.71 21.97
C GLY A 142 22.05 2.46 21.87
N ASN A 143 21.30 3.23 21.07
CA ASN A 143 19.85 3.13 21.00
C ASN A 143 19.39 2.12 19.93
N ALA A 144 19.28 0.84 20.30
CA ALA A 144 18.84 -0.21 19.39
C ALA A 144 17.37 -0.06 18.91
N GLU A 145 16.50 0.70 19.60
CA GLU A 145 15.13 0.93 19.10
C GLU A 145 15.08 1.65 17.75
N LEU A 146 16.14 2.40 17.40
CA LEU A 146 16.28 3.00 16.07
C LEU A 146 16.20 1.95 14.94
N GLY A 147 16.60 0.71 15.22
CA GLY A 147 16.51 -0.40 14.27
C GLY A 147 15.06 -0.79 13.95
N LEU A 148 14.23 -0.99 14.98
CA LEU A 148 12.78 -1.25 14.78
C LEU A 148 12.14 -0.08 14.03
N LEU A 149 12.47 1.16 14.43
CA LEU A 149 11.96 2.34 13.74
C LEU A 149 12.38 2.36 12.27
N ALA A 150 13.60 1.95 11.91
CA ALA A 150 14.04 1.98 10.52
C ALA A 150 13.28 1.00 9.62
N ILE A 151 12.97 -0.20 10.13
CA ILE A 151 12.29 -1.24 9.35
C ILE A 151 10.76 -1.13 9.37
N THR A 152 10.17 -0.39 10.34
CA THR A 152 8.71 -0.22 10.43
C THR A 152 8.20 1.22 10.45
N ASP A 153 8.92 2.22 10.98
CA ASP A 153 8.34 3.52 11.35
C ASP A 153 8.94 4.74 10.64
N GLN A 154 10.17 4.67 10.11
CA GLN A 154 10.79 5.77 9.36
C GLN A 154 10.17 5.96 7.98
N THR A 155 9.40 4.98 7.50
CA THR A 155 8.71 5.06 6.21
C THR A 155 7.21 4.91 6.42
N ALA A 156 6.45 5.91 6.00
CA ALA A 156 4.98 5.83 5.96
C ALA A 156 4.47 4.63 5.14
N CYS A 157 5.34 4.01 4.34
CA CYS A 157 5.12 2.80 3.56
C CYS A 157 4.70 1.59 4.38
N PHE A 158 5.18 1.44 5.63
CA PHE A 158 4.75 0.32 6.47
C PHE A 158 3.24 0.35 6.74
N PHE A 159 2.68 1.53 7.03
CA PHE A 159 1.24 1.71 7.24
C PHE A 159 0.42 1.57 5.95
N GLN A 160 1.05 1.70 4.78
CA GLN A 160 0.40 1.42 3.50
C GLN A 160 0.28 -0.09 3.25
N LEU A 161 1.00 -0.93 4.00
CA LEU A 161 0.96 -2.37 3.87
C LEU A 161 0.27 -3.02 5.08
N ALA A 162 0.71 -2.74 6.30
CA ALA A 162 0.19 -3.32 7.54
C ALA A 162 -0.95 -2.49 8.14
N GLY A 163 -2.14 -3.11 8.28
CA GLY A 163 -3.35 -2.41 8.75
C GLY A 163 -3.50 -2.36 10.27
N GLN A 164 -3.27 -3.47 10.97
CA GLN A 164 -3.37 -3.55 12.43
C GLN A 164 -1.97 -3.59 13.01
N VAL A 165 -1.58 -2.55 13.77
CA VAL A 165 -0.24 -2.41 14.32
C VAL A 165 -0.33 -2.00 15.78
N GLN A 166 0.36 -2.74 16.65
CA GLN A 166 0.50 -2.48 18.08
C GLN A 166 1.99 -2.31 18.40
N ARG A 167 2.31 -1.38 19.30
CA ARG A 167 3.69 -1.07 19.69
C ARG A 167 3.85 -1.19 21.20
N ALA A 168 4.99 -1.69 21.59
CA ALA A 168 5.50 -1.61 22.95
C ALA A 168 7.03 -1.43 22.88
N PRO A 169 7.70 -0.99 23.97
CA PRO A 169 9.15 -0.87 23.98
C PRO A 169 9.83 -2.16 23.50
N GLY A 170 10.75 -2.04 22.55
CA GLY A 170 11.47 -3.17 21.97
C GLY A 170 10.62 -4.15 21.14
N MET A 171 9.36 -3.85 20.81
CA MET A 171 8.54 -4.76 19.99
C MET A 171 7.43 -4.07 19.19
N ILE A 172 7.12 -4.64 18.04
CA ILE A 172 5.98 -4.28 17.20
C ILE A 172 5.23 -5.54 16.79
N THR A 173 3.91 -5.54 16.97
CA THR A 173 3.04 -6.62 16.53
C THR A 173 2.12 -6.09 15.44
N TYR A 174 2.02 -6.80 14.33
CA TYR A 174 1.13 -6.42 13.24
C TYR A 174 0.46 -7.63 12.59
N ARG A 175 -0.68 -7.39 11.93
CA ARG A 175 -1.34 -8.40 11.11
C ARG A 175 -0.69 -8.47 9.73
N ALA A 176 -0.34 -9.67 9.28
CA ALA A 176 0.13 -9.90 7.92
C ALA A 176 -0.87 -9.34 6.88
N PRO A 177 -0.38 -8.69 5.82
CA PRO A 177 -1.23 -7.89 4.92
C PRO A 177 -1.86 -8.69 3.77
N TYR A 178 -1.60 -9.99 3.67
CA TYR A 178 -1.81 -10.74 2.44
C TYR A 178 -3.14 -11.51 2.42
N GLY A 179 -3.66 -11.92 3.57
CA GLY A 179 -4.75 -12.90 3.68
C GLY A 179 -6.03 -12.51 2.95
N HIS A 180 -6.42 -11.23 3.01
CA HIS A 180 -7.63 -10.74 2.34
C HIS A 180 -7.54 -10.90 0.81
N VAL A 181 -6.45 -10.43 0.21
CA VAL A 181 -6.20 -10.53 -1.24
C VAL A 181 -5.91 -11.98 -1.66
N LEU A 182 -5.14 -12.74 -0.88
CA LEU A 182 -4.86 -14.14 -1.15
C LEU A 182 -6.14 -14.98 -1.18
N THR A 183 -7.09 -14.72 -0.29
CA THR A 183 -8.38 -15.43 -0.28
C THR A 183 -9.08 -15.35 -1.62
N GLN A 184 -9.07 -14.18 -2.27
CA GLN A 184 -9.73 -13.97 -3.56
C GLN A 184 -8.89 -14.47 -4.73
N THR A 185 -7.60 -14.14 -4.74
CA THR A 185 -6.72 -14.46 -5.85
C THR A 185 -6.42 -15.97 -5.96
N ARG A 186 -6.37 -16.70 -4.83
CA ARG A 186 -6.29 -18.17 -4.84
C ARG A 186 -7.56 -18.82 -5.40
N ARG A 187 -8.75 -18.29 -5.07
CA ARG A 187 -10.03 -18.78 -5.65
C ARG A 187 -10.07 -18.62 -7.16
N MET A 188 -9.44 -17.57 -7.68
CA MET A 188 -9.32 -17.31 -9.12
C MET A 188 -8.18 -18.08 -9.80
N GLY A 189 -7.37 -18.84 -9.05
CA GLY A 189 -6.21 -19.57 -9.57
C GLY A 189 -5.02 -18.67 -9.96
N MET A 190 -4.99 -17.41 -9.49
CA MET A 190 -3.89 -16.49 -9.77
C MET A 190 -2.65 -16.77 -8.91
N HIS A 191 -2.88 -17.19 -7.66
CA HIS A 191 -1.83 -17.49 -6.70
C HIS A 191 -2.06 -18.86 -6.06
N ASP A 192 -0.97 -19.52 -5.68
CA ASP A 192 -0.97 -20.73 -4.85
C ASP A 192 -0.20 -20.54 -3.52
N LEU A 193 0.24 -19.30 -3.24
CA LEU A 193 0.90 -18.89 -1.99
C LEU A 193 -0.01 -19.06 -0.76
N THR A 194 0.60 -19.36 0.38
CA THR A 194 -0.02 -19.23 1.71
C THR A 194 0.68 -18.13 2.49
N GLU A 195 0.00 -17.52 3.47
CA GLU A 195 0.64 -16.50 4.31
C GLU A 195 1.79 -17.07 5.14
N GLN A 196 1.68 -18.33 5.60
CA GLN A 196 2.78 -19.04 6.25
C GLN A 196 3.99 -19.18 5.32
N GLU A 197 3.78 -19.58 4.06
CA GLU A 197 4.88 -19.72 3.10
C GLU A 197 5.56 -18.37 2.84
N ILE A 198 4.78 -17.29 2.71
CA ILE A 198 5.33 -15.94 2.59
C ILE A 198 6.09 -15.57 3.86
N HIS A 199 5.53 -15.81 5.04
CA HIS A 199 6.19 -15.51 6.30
C HIS A 199 7.56 -16.19 6.43
N ASP A 200 7.58 -17.50 6.20
CA ASP A 200 8.78 -18.32 6.40
C ASP A 200 9.84 -18.11 5.31
N ARG A 201 9.44 -17.96 4.04
CA ARG A 201 10.36 -17.91 2.90
C ARG A 201 10.61 -16.50 2.35
N TRP A 202 9.87 -15.50 2.82
CA TRP A 202 9.99 -14.12 2.37
C TRP A 202 10.19 -13.15 3.53
N THR A 203 9.27 -13.10 4.49
CA THR A 203 9.31 -12.12 5.58
C THR A 203 10.47 -12.36 6.54
N LYS A 204 10.65 -13.58 7.05
CA LYS A 204 11.76 -13.92 7.95
C LYS A 204 13.14 -13.63 7.32
N PRO A 205 13.43 -14.04 6.07
CA PRO A 205 14.69 -13.68 5.41
C PRO A 205 14.95 -12.18 5.29
N HIS A 206 13.91 -11.34 5.14
CA HIS A 206 14.09 -9.89 5.17
C HIS A 206 14.56 -9.41 6.54
N ILE A 207 13.88 -9.85 7.60
CA ILE A 207 14.22 -9.48 8.97
C ILE A 207 15.65 -9.90 9.32
N GLU A 208 16.06 -11.11 8.96
CA GLU A 208 17.42 -11.60 9.18
C GLU A 208 18.47 -10.69 8.53
N VAL A 209 18.28 -10.34 7.25
CA VAL A 209 19.20 -9.43 6.54
C VAL A 209 19.23 -8.05 7.20
N TRP A 210 18.08 -7.51 7.61
CA TRP A 210 18.04 -6.22 8.29
C TRP A 210 18.70 -6.27 9.67
N SER A 211 18.52 -7.35 10.42
CA SER A 211 19.19 -7.62 11.70
C SER A 211 20.71 -7.57 11.52
N ASP A 212 21.24 -8.30 10.53
CA ASP A 212 22.66 -8.35 10.21
C ASP A 212 23.22 -6.97 9.84
N VAL A 213 22.52 -6.24 8.97
CA VAL A 213 22.96 -4.91 8.51
C VAL A 213 22.93 -3.88 9.64
N LEU A 214 21.93 -3.96 10.52
CA LEU A 214 21.78 -3.05 11.65
C LEU A 214 22.72 -3.38 12.82
N GLY A 215 23.29 -4.59 12.86
CA GLY A 215 24.18 -5.02 13.93
C GLY A 215 23.48 -5.26 15.27
N ILE A 216 22.18 -5.54 15.24
CA ILE A 216 21.36 -5.79 16.44
C ILE A 216 20.59 -7.11 16.27
N ASP A 217 20.26 -7.75 17.40
CA ASP A 217 19.45 -8.98 17.41
C ASP A 217 17.95 -8.64 17.27
N ILE A 218 17.42 -8.80 16.06
CA ILE A 218 16.00 -8.66 15.77
C ILE A 218 15.41 -10.05 15.57
N GLN A 219 14.41 -10.36 16.37
CA GLN A 219 13.66 -11.60 16.30
C GLN A 219 12.28 -11.36 15.69
N ILE A 220 11.78 -12.36 14.98
CA ILE A 220 10.43 -12.40 14.43
C ILE A 220 9.77 -13.70 14.83
N THR A 221 8.50 -13.64 15.28
CA THR A 221 7.77 -14.83 15.73
C THR A 221 7.57 -15.84 14.60
N ASP A 222 7.39 -17.11 14.96
CA ASP A 222 6.83 -18.09 14.03
C ASP A 222 5.41 -17.70 13.59
N TRP A 223 4.99 -18.28 12.46
CA TRP A 223 3.65 -18.04 11.93
C TRP A 223 2.56 -18.49 12.90
N GLN A 224 1.53 -17.67 13.06
CA GLN A 224 0.34 -17.95 13.84
C GLN A 224 -0.89 -17.96 12.94
N GLU A 225 -1.87 -18.82 13.22
CA GLU A 225 -3.08 -18.95 12.40
C GLU A 225 -3.96 -17.68 12.35
N ASP A 226 -3.85 -16.81 13.36
CA ASP A 226 -4.55 -15.52 13.40
C ASP A 226 -3.92 -14.45 12.48
N GLY A 227 -2.74 -14.75 11.92
CA GLY A 227 -1.97 -13.89 11.03
C GLY A 227 -1.22 -12.77 11.74
N MET A 228 -1.08 -12.84 13.07
CA MET A 228 -0.32 -11.86 13.84
C MET A 228 1.16 -12.22 13.86
N ILE A 229 2.00 -11.21 13.62
CA ILE A 229 3.46 -11.30 13.58
C ILE A 229 4.02 -10.30 14.58
N THR A 230 4.95 -10.73 15.43
CA THR A 230 5.72 -9.82 16.28
C THR A 230 7.17 -9.78 15.84
N ILE A 231 7.70 -8.57 15.70
CA ILE A 231 9.13 -8.29 15.55
C ILE A 231 9.60 -7.65 16.87
N SER A 232 10.73 -8.11 17.41
CA SER A 232 11.22 -7.66 18.70
C SER A 232 12.74 -7.58 18.78
N ILE A 233 13.24 -6.71 19.67
CA ILE A 233 14.61 -6.72 20.16
C ILE A 233 14.56 -7.35 21.57
N PRO A 234 14.93 -8.64 21.74
CA PRO A 234 14.72 -9.36 23.00
C PRO A 234 15.30 -8.67 24.23
N GLU A 235 16.50 -8.09 24.11
CA GLU A 235 17.17 -7.36 25.19
C GLU A 235 16.27 -6.26 25.79
N ILE A 236 15.58 -5.49 24.93
CA ILE A 236 14.72 -4.39 25.36
C ILE A 236 13.38 -4.93 25.88
N ALA A 237 12.76 -5.86 25.14
CA ALA A 237 11.48 -6.44 25.50
C ALA A 237 11.52 -7.12 26.88
N GLU A 238 12.58 -7.87 27.16
CA GLU A 238 12.78 -8.53 28.45
C GLU A 238 13.10 -7.55 29.58
N ALA A 239 13.91 -6.52 29.32
CA ALA A 239 14.24 -5.52 30.33
C ALA A 239 12.99 -4.80 30.82
N VAL A 240 12.07 -4.46 29.92
CA VAL A 240 10.79 -3.85 30.27
C VAL A 240 9.89 -4.83 31.03
N ALA A 241 9.80 -6.09 30.60
CA ALA A 241 9.03 -7.11 31.32
C ALA A 241 9.52 -7.29 32.77
N LYS A 242 10.84 -7.28 32.99
CA LYS A 242 11.45 -7.38 34.34
C LYS A 242 11.16 -6.14 35.20
N ASN A 243 11.17 -4.95 34.60
CA ASN A 243 10.91 -3.68 35.30
C ASN A 243 9.42 -3.42 35.62
N VAL A 244 8.50 -4.16 35.01
CA VAL A 244 7.04 -4.09 35.28
C VAL A 244 6.62 -5.05 36.40
N ILE A 245 7.47 -6.02 36.79
CA ILE A 245 7.17 -7.04 37.82
C ILE A 245 7.62 -6.62 39.25
N HIS A 246 8.00 -5.36 39.46
CA HIS A 246 8.36 -4.79 40.77
C HIS A 246 7.46 -3.62 41.16
#